data_AF-A0A3D2S2P3-F1
#
_entry.id   AF-A0A3D2S2P3-F1
#
_cell.length_a   1.000
_cell.length_b   1.000
_cell.length_c   1.000
_cell.angle_alpha   90.00
_cell.angle_beta   90.00
_cell.angle_gamma   90.00
#
_symmetry.space_group_name_H-M   'P 1'
#
loop_
_entity.id
_entity.type
_entity.pdbx_description
1 polymer ?
#
loop_
_entity_poly.entity_id
_entity_poly.type
_entity_poly.pdbx_seq_one_letter_code
_entity_poly.pdbx_strand_id
1 'polypeptide(L)'
;MKNSTYIYLFRLFSTTALIIFLSGLFIPSVSMSEVPILQPGAPGDPTRELDAETAVNIANSSYTVADVEFMKDMIIHHHQALLMSRLAIPSTNNQSILDLAGRIDVSQEDEISFMQSWLQEREEQVPDPTTEHLEHTHHTMIGMATTEQMVQLAESKSTNFDQLFLSLMI
;
A
#
# COMPACT_ATOMS: atom_id res chain seq x y z
N MET A 1 -56.72 -34.55 -60.65
CA MET A 1 -57.22 -34.39 -59.26
C MET A 1 -56.21 -34.98 -58.28
N LYS A 2 -55.24 -34.21 -57.77
CA LYS A 2 -54.42 -34.57 -56.58
C LYS A 2 -53.46 -33.46 -56.08
N ASN A 3 -53.65 -32.18 -56.47
CA ASN A 3 -52.66 -31.12 -56.16
C ASN A 3 -53.22 -29.95 -55.31
N SER A 4 -54.49 -29.97 -54.91
CA SER A 4 -55.10 -28.82 -54.19
C SER A 4 -55.07 -28.97 -52.65
N THR A 5 -55.04 -30.21 -52.13
CA THR A 5 -55.05 -30.49 -50.68
C THR A 5 -53.72 -30.14 -49.98
N TYR A 6 -52.59 -30.23 -50.68
CA TYR A 6 -51.27 -29.91 -50.10
C TYR A 6 -51.04 -28.42 -49.84
N ILE A 7 -51.70 -27.54 -50.61
CA ILE A 7 -51.51 -26.08 -50.54
C ILE A 7 -52.16 -25.50 -49.27
N TYR A 8 -53.29 -26.06 -48.83
CA TYR A 8 -53.97 -25.61 -47.60
C TYR A 8 -53.28 -26.12 -46.32
N LEU A 9 -52.76 -27.35 -46.33
CA LEU A 9 -51.99 -27.90 -45.20
C LEU A 9 -50.69 -27.12 -44.95
N PHE A 10 -50.04 -26.60 -46.01
CA PHE A 10 -48.82 -25.80 -45.89
C PHE A 10 -49.09 -24.39 -45.35
N ARG A 11 -50.25 -23.79 -45.66
CA ARG A 11 -50.62 -22.45 -45.16
C ARG A 11 -51.09 -22.47 -43.70
N LEU A 12 -51.67 -23.57 -43.22
CA LEU A 12 -52.06 -23.70 -41.82
C LEU A 12 -50.83 -23.80 -40.89
N PHE A 13 -49.78 -24.51 -41.30
CA PHE A 13 -48.50 -24.58 -40.56
C PHE A 13 -47.73 -23.25 -40.53
N SER A 14 -47.89 -22.41 -41.57
CA SER A 14 -47.17 -21.14 -41.68
C SER A 14 -47.72 -20.03 -40.77
N THR A 15 -48.97 -20.12 -40.31
CA THR A 15 -49.56 -19.09 -39.43
C THR A 15 -49.45 -19.45 -37.95
N THR A 16 -49.43 -20.74 -37.59
CA THR A 16 -49.18 -21.19 -36.21
C THR A 16 -47.70 -21.12 -35.83
N ALA A 17 -46.78 -21.29 -36.79
CA ALA A 17 -45.33 -21.19 -36.53
C ALA A 17 -44.85 -19.74 -36.28
N LEU A 18 -45.55 -18.73 -36.79
CA LEU A 18 -45.17 -17.32 -36.60
C LEU A 18 -45.55 -16.78 -35.21
N ILE A 19 -46.62 -17.31 -34.59
CA ILE A 19 -47.08 -16.85 -33.27
C ILE A 19 -46.25 -17.46 -32.13
N ILE A 20 -45.72 -18.67 -32.31
CA ILE A 20 -44.86 -19.32 -31.31
C ILE A 20 -43.44 -18.71 -31.30
N PHE A 21 -42.97 -18.15 -32.42
CA PHE A 21 -41.66 -17.50 -32.48
C PHE A 21 -41.64 -16.08 -31.86
N LEU A 22 -42.80 -15.41 -31.75
CA LEU A 22 -42.89 -14.06 -31.17
C LEU A 22 -43.19 -14.06 -29.65
N SER A 23 -43.55 -15.21 -29.07
CA SER A 23 -43.94 -15.35 -27.65
C SER A 23 -42.87 -15.99 -26.76
N GLY A 24 -41.73 -16.41 -27.32
CA GLY A 24 -40.73 -17.25 -26.65
C GLY A 24 -39.46 -16.57 -26.15
N LEU A 25 -39.37 -15.23 -26.08
CA LEU A 25 -38.11 -14.57 -25.67
C LEU A 25 -38.31 -13.40 -24.70
N PHE A 26 -39.05 -13.62 -23.62
CA PHE A 26 -38.85 -12.84 -22.40
C PHE A 26 -38.14 -13.75 -21.39
N ILE A 27 -36.81 -13.83 -21.52
CA ILE A 27 -35.98 -14.27 -20.39
C ILE A 27 -36.02 -13.08 -19.42
N PRO A 28 -36.62 -13.19 -18.22
CA PRO A 28 -36.46 -12.16 -17.23
C PRO A 28 -34.96 -12.04 -16.96
N SER A 29 -34.38 -10.88 -17.24
CA SER A 29 -33.05 -10.55 -16.77
C SER A 29 -33.11 -10.67 -15.26
N VAL A 30 -32.58 -11.76 -14.71
CA VAL A 30 -32.29 -11.82 -13.28
C VAL A 30 -31.30 -10.69 -13.07
N SER A 31 -31.77 -9.60 -12.46
CA SER A 31 -30.91 -8.55 -11.96
C SER A 31 -30.05 -9.20 -10.90
N MET A 32 -28.87 -9.70 -11.28
CA MET A 32 -27.86 -10.07 -10.31
C MET A 32 -27.52 -8.77 -9.60
N SER A 33 -27.93 -8.64 -8.34
CA SER A 33 -27.43 -7.59 -7.48
C SER A 33 -25.91 -7.75 -7.48
N GLU A 34 -25.19 -6.79 -8.06
CA GLU A 34 -23.73 -6.76 -7.93
C GLU A 34 -23.42 -6.77 -6.43
N VAL A 35 -22.57 -7.71 -6.02
CA VAL A 35 -22.08 -7.75 -4.64
C VAL A 35 -21.22 -6.50 -4.46
N PRO A 36 -21.52 -5.62 -3.49
CA PRO A 36 -20.78 -4.38 -3.32
C PRO A 36 -19.31 -4.68 -2.97
N ILE A 37 -18.39 -4.00 -3.65
CA ILE A 37 -16.96 -4.07 -3.35
C ILE A 37 -16.67 -3.04 -2.26
N LEU A 38 -16.15 -3.49 -1.12
CA LEU A 38 -15.91 -2.65 0.04
C LEU A 38 -14.41 -2.50 0.30
N GLN A 39 -13.93 -1.28 0.45
CA GLN A 39 -12.58 -1.00 0.93
C GLN A 39 -12.63 -0.50 2.38
N PRO A 40 -12.05 -1.23 3.34
CA PRO A 40 -11.87 -0.73 4.70
C PRO A 40 -11.07 0.58 4.71
N GLY A 41 -11.47 1.52 5.57
CA GLY A 41 -10.67 2.71 5.90
C GLY A 41 -9.48 2.37 6.80
N ALA A 42 -8.71 3.39 7.20
CA ALA A 42 -7.71 3.25 8.26
C ALA A 42 -8.40 2.88 9.60
N PRO A 43 -7.66 2.43 10.63
CA PRO A 43 -8.25 2.13 11.93
C PRO A 43 -9.02 3.33 12.51
N GLY A 44 -10.33 3.20 12.66
CA GLY A 44 -11.23 4.26 13.14
C GLY A 44 -11.98 5.02 12.03
N ASP A 45 -11.60 4.85 10.77
CA ASP A 45 -12.27 5.46 9.62
C ASP A 45 -13.36 4.54 9.04
N PRO A 46 -14.42 5.12 8.43
CA PRO A 46 -15.51 4.33 7.84
C PRO A 46 -15.08 3.60 6.57
N THR A 47 -15.70 2.45 6.31
CA THR A 47 -15.59 1.71 5.04
C THR A 47 -16.19 2.52 3.89
N ARG A 48 -15.56 2.44 2.71
CA ARG A 48 -16.07 3.04 1.46
C ARG A 48 -16.44 1.97 0.44
N GLU A 49 -17.51 2.20 -0.31
CA GLU A 49 -17.88 1.37 -1.46
C GLU A 49 -17.04 1.76 -2.69
N LEU A 50 -16.64 0.76 -3.48
CA LEU A 50 -15.92 0.92 -4.74
C LEU A 50 -16.78 0.43 -5.89
N ASP A 51 -16.73 1.16 -7.01
CA ASP A 51 -17.21 0.62 -8.28
C ASP A 51 -16.25 -0.44 -8.83
N ALA A 52 -16.76 -1.31 -9.69
CA ALA A 52 -16.01 -2.44 -10.23
C ALA A 52 -14.79 -2.01 -11.05
N GLU A 53 -14.88 -0.90 -11.79
CA GLU A 53 -13.77 -0.39 -12.60
C GLU A 53 -12.62 0.10 -11.72
N THR A 54 -12.93 0.92 -10.72
CA THR A 54 -11.96 1.39 -9.72
C THR A 54 -11.32 0.22 -8.98
N ALA A 55 -12.11 -0.78 -8.57
CA ALA A 55 -11.58 -1.96 -7.87
C ALA A 55 -10.61 -2.77 -8.74
N VAL A 56 -10.95 -2.96 -10.03
CA VAL A 56 -10.08 -3.64 -11.00
C VAL A 56 -8.80 -2.84 -11.25
N ASN A 57 -8.89 -1.51 -11.37
CA ASN A 57 -7.72 -0.66 -11.54
C ASN A 57 -6.77 -0.71 -10.34
N ILE A 58 -7.30 -0.71 -9.11
CA ILE A 58 -6.51 -0.90 -7.89
C ILE A 58 -5.87 -2.29 -7.88
N ALA A 59 -6.64 -3.35 -8.16
CA ALA A 59 -6.13 -4.72 -8.19
C ALA A 59 -5.05 -4.97 -9.26
N ASN A 60 -5.11 -4.23 -10.37
CA ASN A 60 -4.14 -4.31 -11.45
C ASN A 60 -2.94 -3.37 -11.26
N SER A 61 -2.95 -2.48 -10.27
CA SER A 61 -1.81 -1.63 -9.95
C SER A 61 -0.71 -2.46 -9.27
N SER A 62 0.56 -2.22 -9.64
CA SER A 62 1.71 -2.85 -9.00
C SER A 62 2.13 -2.19 -7.69
N TYR A 63 1.62 -0.98 -7.43
CA TYR A 63 1.78 -0.20 -6.20
C TYR A 63 0.77 0.96 -6.16
N THR A 64 0.60 1.59 -5.01
CA THR A 64 -0.27 2.74 -4.76
C THR A 64 0.53 3.98 -4.36
N VAL A 65 -0.09 5.17 -4.42
CA VAL A 65 0.52 6.41 -3.92
C VAL A 65 0.92 6.30 -2.45
N ALA A 66 0.12 5.60 -1.64
CA ALA A 66 0.41 5.37 -0.23
C ALA A 66 1.69 4.53 -0.04
N ASP A 67 1.96 3.57 -0.93
CA ASP A 67 3.21 2.80 -0.88
C ASP A 67 4.42 3.71 -1.17
N VAL A 68 4.30 4.64 -2.13
CA VAL A 68 5.35 5.61 -2.43
C VAL A 68 5.63 6.51 -1.23
N GLU A 69 4.59 7.05 -0.61
CA GLU A 69 4.71 7.90 0.59
C GLU A 69 5.34 7.13 1.74
N PHE A 70 4.87 5.91 2.00
CA PHE A 70 5.45 5.03 3.02
C PHE A 70 6.94 4.78 2.80
N MET A 71 7.36 4.48 1.57
CA MET A 71 8.77 4.22 1.25
C MET A 71 9.63 5.47 1.42
N LYS A 72 9.14 6.64 1.00
CA LYS A 72 9.83 7.93 1.18
C LYS A 72 10.02 8.24 2.67
N ASP A 73 8.96 8.06 3.44
CA ASP A 73 8.94 8.35 4.87
C ASP A 73 9.82 7.37 5.68
N MET A 74 9.80 6.08 5.32
CA MET A 74 10.65 5.07 5.95
C MET A 74 12.13 5.25 5.63
N ILE A 75 12.51 5.78 4.46
CA ILE A 75 13.90 6.15 4.20
C ILE A 75 14.40 7.18 5.23
N ILE A 76 13.61 8.22 5.50
CA ILE A 76 13.97 9.25 6.48
C ILE A 76 14.01 8.67 7.90
N HIS A 77 13.03 7.83 8.24
CA HIS A 77 12.96 7.20 9.57
C HIS A 77 14.15 6.26 9.82
N HIS A 78 14.48 5.39 8.87
CA HIS A 78 15.61 4.47 8.97
C HIS A 78 16.94 5.22 9.03
N HIS A 79 17.06 6.33 8.32
CA HIS A 79 18.27 7.15 8.35
C HIS A 79 18.53 7.74 9.76
N GLN A 80 17.51 8.19 10.49
CA GLN A 80 17.71 8.64 11.87
C GLN A 80 18.19 7.50 12.78
N ALA A 81 17.63 6.28 12.61
CA ALA A 81 18.09 5.11 13.36
C ALA A 81 19.56 4.75 13.07
N LEU A 82 20.04 4.94 11.83
CA LEU A 82 21.46 4.82 11.48
C LEU A 82 22.31 5.83 12.25
N LEU A 83 21.92 7.11 12.22
CA LEU A 83 22.66 8.17 12.92
C LEU A 83 22.78 7.87 14.42
N MET A 84 21.68 7.46 15.06
CA MET A 84 21.68 7.09 16.47
C MET A 84 22.56 5.87 16.75
N SER A 85 22.48 4.83 15.92
CA SER A 85 23.27 3.59 16.10
C SER A 85 24.77 3.85 15.99
N ARG A 86 25.19 4.72 15.06
CA ARG A 86 26.59 5.12 14.87
C ARG A 86 27.17 5.91 16.04
N LEU A 87 26.33 6.51 16.90
CA LEU A 87 26.77 7.16 18.14
C LEU A 87 27.19 6.16 19.23
N ALA A 88 26.86 4.87 19.12
CA ALA A 88 27.13 3.90 20.18
C ALA A 88 28.63 3.66 20.42
N ILE A 89 29.41 3.46 19.36
CA ILE A 89 30.86 3.19 19.43
C ILE A 89 31.62 4.24 20.26
N PRO A 90 31.45 5.56 20.03
CA PRO A 90 32.14 6.59 20.82
C PRO A 90 31.46 6.91 22.16
N SER A 91 30.34 6.25 22.51
CA SER A 91 29.52 6.65 23.66
C SER A 91 29.39 5.61 24.75
N THR A 92 29.57 4.32 24.45
CA THR A 92 29.47 3.25 25.44
C THR A 92 30.47 2.13 25.18
N ASN A 93 30.79 1.37 26.22
CA ASN A 93 31.55 0.12 26.15
C ASN A 93 30.68 -1.11 26.48
N ASN A 94 29.36 -0.93 26.56
CA ASN A 94 28.42 -2.01 26.81
C ASN A 94 28.26 -2.87 25.56
N GLN A 95 28.80 -4.09 25.57
CA GLN A 95 28.83 -4.96 24.41
C GLN A 95 27.43 -5.27 23.86
N SER A 96 26.41 -5.43 24.70
CA SER A 96 25.05 -5.71 24.23
C SER A 96 24.44 -4.53 23.45
N ILE A 97 24.76 -3.30 23.84
CA ILE A 97 24.32 -2.11 23.11
C ILE A 97 25.11 -1.96 21.80
N LEU A 98 26.41 -2.22 21.82
CA LEU A 98 27.25 -2.20 20.62
C LEU A 98 26.79 -3.24 19.59
N ASP A 99 26.49 -4.46 20.02
CA ASP A 99 25.99 -5.53 19.16
C ASP A 99 24.60 -5.19 18.58
N LEU A 100 23.73 -4.60 19.39
CA LEU A 100 22.41 -4.14 18.94
C LEU A 100 22.55 -3.02 17.91
N ALA A 101 23.32 -1.98 18.21
CA ALA A 101 23.55 -0.85 17.32
C ALA A 101 24.19 -1.29 16.00
N GLY A 102 25.15 -2.21 16.04
CA GLY A 102 25.77 -2.75 14.82
C GLY A 102 24.79 -3.53 13.94
N ARG A 103 23.85 -4.28 14.55
CA ARG A 103 22.80 -4.99 13.79
C ARG A 103 21.80 -4.02 13.16
N ILE A 104 21.39 -2.97 13.90
CA ILE A 104 20.50 -1.92 13.39
C ILE A 104 21.20 -1.17 12.25
N ASP A 105 22.47 -0.78 12.40
CA ASP A 105 23.22 -0.07 11.38
C ASP A 105 23.22 -0.81 10.04
N VAL A 106 23.54 -2.10 10.04
CA VAL A 106 23.54 -2.91 8.81
C VAL A 106 22.12 -3.12 8.27
N SER A 107 21.15 -3.49 9.10
CA SER A 107 19.80 -3.81 8.60
C SER A 107 19.09 -2.57 8.05
N GLN A 108 19.20 -1.43 8.73
CA GLN A 108 18.54 -0.20 8.29
C GLN A 108 19.19 0.35 7.00
N GLU A 109 20.49 0.19 6.81
CA GLU A 109 21.19 0.60 5.58
C GLU A 109 20.75 -0.26 4.37
N ASP A 110 20.61 -1.56 4.56
CA ASP A 110 20.08 -2.47 3.54
C ASP A 110 18.63 -2.14 3.18
N GLU A 111 17.79 -1.85 4.17
CA GLU A 111 16.38 -1.48 3.94
C GLU A 111 16.23 -0.13 3.26
N ILE A 112 17.04 0.88 3.61
CA ILE A 112 17.10 2.14 2.86
C ILE A 112 17.46 1.88 1.39
N SER A 113 18.49 1.07 1.15
CA SER A 113 18.94 0.75 -0.21
C SER A 113 17.85 0.04 -1.02
N PHE A 114 17.11 -0.87 -0.39
CA PHE A 114 15.93 -1.50 -0.97
C PHE A 114 14.85 -0.48 -1.33
N MET A 115 14.49 0.41 -0.40
CA MET A 115 13.42 1.38 -0.61
C MET A 115 13.77 2.40 -1.70
N GLN A 116 15.01 2.87 -1.72
CA GLN A 116 15.51 3.76 -2.76
C GLN A 116 15.45 3.07 -4.13
N SER A 117 15.90 1.83 -4.22
CA SER A 117 15.87 1.05 -5.47
C SER A 117 14.43 0.82 -5.94
N TRP A 118 13.52 0.47 -5.02
CA TRP A 118 12.10 0.27 -5.32
C TRP A 118 11.44 1.52 -5.92
N LEU A 119 11.76 2.71 -5.38
CA LEU A 119 11.29 4.00 -5.90
C LEU A 119 11.89 4.31 -7.28
N GLN A 120 13.20 4.09 -7.45
CA GLN A 120 13.89 4.34 -8.73
C GLN A 120 13.33 3.49 -9.87
N GLU A 121 13.10 2.19 -9.62
CA GLU A 121 12.52 1.26 -10.61
C GLU A 121 11.14 1.70 -11.09
N ARG A 122 10.42 2.50 -10.30
CA ARG A 122 9.08 3.01 -10.58
C ARG A 122 9.07 4.46 -11.06
N GLU A 123 10.26 5.03 -11.31
CA GLU A 123 10.45 6.42 -11.72
C GLU A 123 9.91 7.43 -10.69
N GLU A 124 9.83 7.02 -9.42
CA GLU A 124 9.41 7.87 -8.31
C GLU A 124 10.57 8.73 -7.78
N GLN A 125 10.23 9.85 -7.16
CA GLN A 125 11.23 10.69 -6.49
C GLN A 125 11.84 9.96 -5.29
N VAL A 126 13.17 9.87 -5.26
CA VAL A 126 13.91 9.36 -4.10
C VAL A 126 14.29 10.54 -3.20
N PRO A 127 13.92 10.53 -1.90
CA PRO A 127 14.33 11.58 -0.99
C PRO A 127 15.81 11.41 -0.64
N ASP A 128 16.52 12.54 -0.51
CA ASP A 128 17.84 12.58 0.09
C ASP A 128 17.69 12.76 1.61
N PRO A 129 17.99 11.73 2.43
CA PRO A 129 17.82 11.80 3.88
C PRO A 129 18.82 12.74 4.57
N THR A 130 19.80 13.28 3.84
CA THR A 130 20.83 14.20 4.38
C THR A 130 20.50 15.68 4.17
N THR A 131 19.47 16.00 3.39
CA THR A 131 19.09 17.39 3.11
C THR A 131 18.28 17.99 4.28
N GLU A 132 18.77 19.11 4.85
CA GLU A 132 18.24 19.80 6.04
C GLU A 132 16.83 20.41 5.89
N HIS A 133 16.19 20.36 4.72
CA HIS A 133 14.84 20.92 4.48
C HIS A 133 13.69 20.01 4.96
N LEU A 134 13.88 19.30 6.07
CA LEU A 134 12.84 18.52 6.74
C LEU A 134 12.01 19.37 7.73
N GLU A 135 12.20 20.70 7.79
CA GLU A 135 11.44 21.61 8.67
C GLU A 135 9.92 21.57 8.47
N HIS A 136 9.43 21.04 7.34
CA HIS A 136 8.01 20.81 7.11
C HIS A 136 7.56 19.34 7.28
N THR A 137 8.49 18.41 7.47
CA THR A 137 8.24 16.98 7.72
C THR A 137 8.44 16.61 9.20
N HIS A 138 9.10 17.47 9.98
CA HIS A 138 9.42 17.26 11.40
C HIS A 138 8.21 17.09 12.34
N HIS A 139 6.98 17.25 11.85
CA HIS A 139 5.78 17.13 12.69
C HIS A 139 4.93 15.86 12.48
N THR A 140 5.27 14.94 11.57
CA THR A 140 4.24 13.95 11.13
C THR A 140 4.63 12.47 11.21
N MET A 141 5.89 12.12 11.44
CA MET A 141 6.30 10.71 11.58
C MET A 141 6.31 10.28 13.05
N ILE A 142 5.34 9.46 13.43
CA ILE A 142 5.26 8.85 14.78
C ILE A 142 6.54 8.06 15.03
N GLY A 143 7.21 8.30 16.16
CA GLY A 143 8.38 7.53 16.61
C GLY A 143 9.75 8.17 16.38
N MET A 144 9.83 9.29 15.64
CA MET A 144 11.11 9.99 15.42
C MET A 144 11.61 10.69 16.69
N ALA A 145 12.91 10.61 16.95
CA ALA A 145 13.57 11.45 17.93
C ALA A 145 13.58 12.91 17.47
N THR A 146 13.29 13.83 18.39
CA THR A 146 13.42 15.28 18.17
C THR A 146 14.89 15.68 18.02
N THR A 147 15.13 16.86 17.44
CA THR A 147 16.48 17.43 17.34
C THR A 147 17.14 17.55 18.71
N GLU A 148 16.38 17.98 19.73
CA GLU A 148 16.86 18.09 21.10
C GLU A 148 17.26 16.72 21.68
N GLN A 149 16.46 15.68 21.42
CA GLN A 149 16.79 14.31 21.84
C GLN A 149 18.03 13.76 21.13
N MET A 150 18.21 14.06 19.84
CA MET A 150 19.41 13.67 19.09
C MET A 150 20.68 14.33 19.65
N VAL A 151 20.60 15.62 20.00
CA VAL A 151 21.70 16.34 20.67
C VAL A 151 22.00 15.71 22.03
N GLN A 152 20.96 15.49 22.86
CA GLN A 152 21.11 14.85 24.16
C GLN A 152 21.74 13.45 24.06
N LEU A 153 21.33 12.65 23.07
CA LEU A 153 21.91 11.34 22.82
C LEU A 153 23.39 11.44 22.46
N ALA A 154 23.77 12.35 21.56
CA ALA A 154 25.17 12.54 21.14
C ALA A 154 26.10 12.98 22.28
N GLU A 155 25.58 13.78 23.22
CA GLU A 155 26.31 14.26 24.39
C GLU A 155 26.35 13.24 25.54
N SER A 156 25.40 12.30 25.58
CA SER A 156 25.32 11.26 26.61
C SER A 156 26.44 10.22 26.49
N LYS A 157 26.81 9.60 27.62
CA LYS A 157 27.87 8.59 27.70
C LYS A 157 27.52 7.45 28.66
N SER A 158 28.14 6.30 28.44
CA SER A 158 28.03 5.09 29.25
C SER A 158 26.56 4.72 29.53
N THR A 159 26.19 4.41 30.77
CA THR A 159 24.82 3.99 31.11
C THR A 159 23.74 5.01 30.74
N ASN A 160 24.04 6.32 30.76
CA ASN A 160 23.07 7.33 30.34
C ASN A 160 22.82 7.27 28.83
N PHE A 161 23.87 7.00 28.04
CA PHE A 161 23.73 6.74 26.61
C PHE A 161 22.89 5.48 26.38
N ASP A 162 23.21 4.38 27.05
CA ASP A 162 22.50 3.10 26.88
C ASP A 162 20.99 3.25 27.13
N GLN A 163 20.60 3.94 28.22
CA GLN A 163 19.19 4.17 28.56
C GLN A 163 18.47 5.06 27.55
N LEU A 164 19.11 6.17 27.17
CA LEU A 164 18.50 7.10 26.22
C LEU A 164 18.39 6.49 24.83
N PHE A 165 19.43 5.79 24.37
CA PHE A 165 19.42 5.04 23.12
C PHE A 165 18.24 4.06 23.05
N LEU A 166 18.06 3.22 24.07
CA LEU A 166 16.95 2.26 24.10
C LEU A 166 15.59 2.94 24.18
N SER A 167 15.47 4.03 24.95
CA SER A 167 14.20 4.75 25.09
C SER A 167 13.75 5.45 23.81
N LEU A 168 14.70 5.83 22.95
CA LEU A 168 14.41 6.46 21.65
C LEU A 168 14.22 5.43 20.52
N MET A 169 14.59 4.16 20.75
CA MET A 169 14.53 3.09 19.74
C MET A 169 13.36 2.12 19.94
N ILE A 170 12.51 2.31 20.95
CA ILE A 170 11.36 1.46 21.32
C ILE A 170 10.08 2.29 21.25
#